data_AF-A0A6P0ZW34-F1
#
_entry.id   AF-A0A6P0ZW34-F1
#
_cell.length_a   1.000
_cell.length_b   1.000
_cell.length_c   1.000
_cell.angle_alpha   90.00
_cell.angle_beta   90.00
_cell.angle_gamma   90.00
#
_symmetry.space_group_name_H-M   'P 1'
#
loop_
_entity.id
_entity.type
_entity.pdbx_description
1 polymer ?
#
loop_
_entity_poly.entity_id
_entity_poly.type
_entity_poly.pdbx_seq_one_letter_code
_entity_poly.pdbx_strand_id
1 'polypeptide(L)'
;MSFYFLSIKFFIFGLLPSSLFMKDINQKTTPNQNNEFIVKNKILAGHPTSIPWINDSYNCEATGRAWEQGECWDYEHYRNW
;
A
#
# COMPACT_ATOMS: atom_id res chain seq x y z
N MET A 1 56.43 2.07 40.96
CA MET A 1 55.08 2.55 41.31
C MET A 1 54.68 3.63 40.32
N SER A 2 53.83 3.31 39.36
CA SER A 2 52.70 4.12 38.91
C SER A 2 52.22 3.56 37.57
N PHE A 3 51.11 2.84 37.63
CA PHE A 3 50.36 2.33 36.48
C PHE A 3 49.57 3.50 35.89
N TYR A 4 49.93 3.98 34.70
CA TYR A 4 49.00 4.76 33.89
C TYR A 4 48.23 3.78 33.01
N PHE A 5 47.08 3.42 33.55
CA PHE A 5 46.08 2.54 32.98
C PHE A 5 45.54 3.07 31.66
N LEU A 6 45.38 2.14 30.72
CA LEU A 6 44.46 2.18 29.59
C LEU A 6 43.21 3.01 29.91
N SER A 7 43.04 4.12 29.19
CA SER A 7 41.76 4.80 29.05
C SER A 7 41.29 4.63 27.61
N ILE A 8 40.96 3.38 27.25
CA ILE A 8 40.04 3.08 26.16
C ILE A 8 38.70 3.67 26.61
N LYS A 9 38.43 4.89 26.17
CA LYS A 9 37.17 5.57 26.43
C LYS A 9 36.04 4.77 25.79
N PHE A 10 35.17 4.25 26.66
CA PHE A 10 33.76 4.00 26.42
C PHE A 10 33.40 2.94 25.36
N PHE A 11 33.61 1.68 25.76
CA PHE A 11 32.53 0.70 25.59
C PHE A 11 31.34 1.12 26.46
N ILE A 12 30.14 0.66 26.07
CA ILE A 12 28.83 0.90 26.71
C ILE A 12 28.21 2.25 26.36
N PHE A 13 27.47 2.30 25.26
CA PHE A 13 26.01 2.50 25.28
C PHE A 13 25.48 2.32 23.85
N GLY A 14 24.58 1.35 23.68
CA GLY A 14 23.66 1.36 22.54
C GLY A 14 24.00 0.45 21.36
N LEU A 15 24.36 -0.82 21.59
CA LEU A 15 23.89 -1.86 20.67
C LEU A 15 22.39 -2.04 20.90
N LEU A 16 21.58 -1.08 20.44
CA LEU A 16 20.23 -1.39 20.04
C LEU A 16 20.39 -1.97 18.63
N PRO A 17 20.21 -3.30 18.42
CA PRO A 17 20.02 -3.77 17.08
C PRO A 17 18.81 -2.99 16.57
N SER A 18 19.02 -2.17 15.55
CA SER A 18 17.95 -1.65 14.72
C SER A 18 17.33 -2.85 14.00
N SER A 19 16.56 -3.65 14.73
CA SER A 19 15.52 -4.48 14.16
C SER A 19 14.43 -3.55 13.67
N LEU A 20 14.76 -2.79 12.61
CA LEU A 20 13.79 -2.48 11.59
C LEU A 20 13.38 -3.85 11.02
N PHE A 21 12.41 -4.47 11.69
CA PHE A 21 11.48 -5.34 11.01
C PHE A 21 10.78 -4.46 9.97
N MET A 22 11.43 -4.24 8.82
CA MET A 22 10.71 -4.05 7.59
C MET A 22 10.03 -5.40 7.36
N LYS A 23 8.80 -5.48 7.86
CA LYS A 23 7.84 -6.46 7.39
C LYS A 23 7.75 -6.17 5.91
N ASP A 24 8.46 -6.96 5.12
CA ASP A 24 8.35 -6.94 3.68
C ASP A 24 6.86 -7.15 3.40
N ILE A 25 6.18 -6.09 3.00
CA ILE A 25 4.79 -6.16 2.57
C ILE A 25 4.86 -6.78 1.18
N ASN A 26 5.26 -8.05 1.12
CA ASN A 26 4.68 -8.97 0.15
C ASN A 26 3.24 -9.16 0.62
N GLN A 27 2.43 -8.13 0.41
CA GLN A 27 0.98 -8.26 0.41
C GLN A 27 0.64 -9.06 -0.84
N LYS A 28 0.96 -10.35 -0.81
CA LYS A 28 0.19 -11.36 -1.51
C LYS A 28 -1.12 -11.53 -0.72
N THR A 29 -1.89 -10.44 -0.61
CA THR A 29 -3.32 -10.60 -0.46
C THR A 29 -3.73 -11.23 -1.77
N THR A 30 -4.13 -12.51 -1.72
CA THR A 30 -4.88 -13.12 -2.80
C THR A 30 -5.94 -12.10 -3.19
N PRO A 31 -5.88 -11.49 -4.39
CA PRO A 31 -6.90 -10.53 -4.75
C PRO A 31 -8.22 -11.29 -4.66
N ASN A 32 -9.15 -10.75 -3.88
CA ASN A 32 -10.54 -11.10 -4.09
C ASN A 32 -10.79 -10.95 -5.61
N GLN A 33 -11.55 -11.85 -6.24
CA GLN A 33 -11.83 -11.78 -7.68
C GLN A 33 -12.30 -10.37 -8.09
N ASN A 34 -13.01 -9.70 -7.19
CA ASN A 34 -13.44 -8.31 -7.29
C ASN A 34 -12.24 -7.34 -7.41
N ASN A 35 -11.23 -7.52 -6.56
CA ASN A 35 -10.00 -6.71 -6.54
C ASN A 35 -9.15 -6.99 -7.78
N GLU A 36 -9.11 -8.23 -8.27
CA GLU A 36 -8.37 -8.55 -9.51
C GLU A 36 -9.02 -7.89 -10.73
N PHE A 37 -10.35 -7.93 -10.82
CA PHE A 37 -11.12 -7.25 -11.87
C PHE A 37 -10.90 -5.74 -11.83
N ILE A 38 -11.01 -5.12 -10.65
CA ILE A 38 -10.77 -3.68 -10.47
C ILE A 38 -9.35 -3.32 -10.86
N VAL A 39 -8.32 -4.06 -10.42
CA VAL A 39 -6.93 -3.76 -10.75
C VAL A 39 -6.66 -3.88 -12.25
N LYS A 40 -7.15 -4.95 -12.89
CA LYS A 40 -7.00 -5.14 -14.34
C LYS A 40 -7.67 -4.01 -15.11
N ASN A 41 -8.93 -3.72 -14.79
CA ASN A 41 -9.68 -2.67 -15.48
C ASN A 41 -9.09 -1.29 -15.21
N LYS A 42 -8.57 -1.02 -14.01
CA LYS A 42 -7.88 0.24 -13.70
C LYS A 42 -6.66 0.48 -14.57
N ILE A 43 -5.86 -0.55 -14.84
CA ILE A 43 -4.68 -0.45 -15.71
C ILE A 43 -5.09 -0.28 -17.18
N LEU A 44 -6.25 -0.82 -17.55
CA LEU A 44 -6.69 -0.94 -18.93
C LEU A 44 -7.65 0.18 -19.37
N ALA A 45 -8.29 0.87 -18.43
CA ALA A 45 -9.22 1.95 -18.70
C ALA A 45 -8.47 3.16 -19.25
N GLY A 46 -8.68 3.45 -20.54
CA GLY A 46 -8.12 4.67 -21.15
C GLY A 46 -8.74 5.93 -20.56
N HIS A 47 -10.01 5.84 -20.11
CA HIS A 47 -10.79 6.96 -19.61
C HIS A 47 -11.71 6.48 -18.47
N PRO A 48 -11.21 6.38 -17.23
CA PRO A 48 -12.06 6.09 -16.08
C PRO A 48 -13.11 7.19 -15.90
N THR A 49 -14.32 6.79 -15.49
CA THR A 49 -15.46 7.71 -15.37
C THR A 49 -15.93 7.73 -13.93
N SER A 50 -16.04 8.92 -13.33
CA SER A 50 -16.61 9.06 -11.99
C SER A 50 -18.14 8.93 -12.02
N ILE A 51 -18.71 8.36 -10.96
CA ILE A 51 -20.15 8.18 -10.80
C ILE A 51 -20.65 9.10 -9.67
N PRO A 52 -21.12 10.32 -10.00
CA PRO A 52 -21.38 11.36 -9.01
C PRO A 52 -22.62 11.11 -8.13
N TRP A 53 -23.50 10.18 -8.51
CA TRP A 53 -24.68 9.83 -7.72
C TRP A 53 -24.44 8.74 -6.67
N ILE A 54 -23.25 8.12 -6.66
CA ILE A 54 -22.84 7.17 -5.61
C ILE A 54 -21.87 7.90 -4.69
N ASN A 55 -22.29 8.19 -3.47
CA ASN A 55 -21.57 9.03 -2.51
C ASN A 55 -21.08 8.26 -1.28
N ASP A 56 -21.11 6.93 -1.32
CA ASP A 56 -20.56 6.06 -0.29
C ASP A 56 -19.82 4.85 -0.88
N SER A 57 -18.79 4.41 -0.17
CA SER A 57 -17.92 3.31 -0.60
C SER A 57 -18.65 1.98 -0.70
N TYR A 58 -19.59 1.73 0.20
CA TYR A 58 -20.31 0.45 0.26
C TYR A 58 -21.14 0.23 -1.00
N ASN A 59 -21.96 1.22 -1.39
CA ASN A 59 -22.76 1.13 -2.61
C ASN A 59 -21.89 1.10 -3.86
N CYS A 60 -20.75 1.81 -3.87
CA CYS A 60 -19.81 1.75 -4.98
C CYS A 60 -19.25 0.33 -5.17
N GLU A 61 -18.69 -0.25 -4.11
CA GLU A 61 -18.09 -1.58 -4.15
C GLU A 61 -19.12 -2.69 -4.36
N ALA A 62 -20.34 -2.53 -3.84
CA ALA A 62 -21.45 -3.44 -4.09
C ALA A 62 -21.83 -3.55 -5.58
N THR A 63 -21.50 -2.53 -6.38
CA THR A 63 -21.69 -2.54 -7.83
C THR A 63 -20.48 -3.10 -8.60
N GLY A 64 -19.43 -3.56 -7.92
CA GLY A 64 -18.19 -4.03 -8.55
C GLY A 64 -17.27 -2.92 -9.05
N ARG A 65 -17.52 -1.67 -8.62
CA ARG A 65 -16.71 -0.49 -8.96
C ARG A 65 -15.70 -0.18 -7.88
N ALA A 66 -14.79 0.73 -8.16
CA ALA A 66 -13.74 1.11 -7.21
C ALA A 66 -14.08 2.43 -6.50
N TRP A 67 -13.94 2.44 -5.18
CA TRP A 67 -14.01 3.66 -4.40
C TRP A 67 -12.61 4.25 -4.21
N GLU A 68 -12.34 5.42 -4.77
CA GLU A 68 -11.04 6.08 -4.69
C GLU A 68 -11.19 7.60 -4.56
N GLN A 69 -10.39 8.22 -3.69
CA GLN A 69 -10.37 9.67 -3.49
C GLN A 69 -11.71 10.29 -3.04
N GLY A 70 -12.60 9.49 -2.45
CA GLY A 70 -13.92 9.94 -2.03
C GLY A 70 -14.97 9.94 -3.15
N GLU A 71 -14.64 9.32 -4.29
CA GLU A 71 -15.55 9.17 -5.44
C GLU A 71 -15.63 7.71 -5.87
N CYS A 72 -16.73 7.35 -6.53
CA CYS A 72 -16.89 6.06 -7.16
C CYS A 72 -16.42 6.11 -8.62
N TRP A 73 -15.55 5.19 -9.02
CA TRP A 73 -14.93 5.15 -10.34
C TRP A 73 -15.33 3.89 -11.11
N ASP A 74 -15.80 4.10 -12.33
CA ASP A 74 -16.04 3.05 -13.32
C ASP A 74 -14.83 2.92 -14.26
N TYR A 75 -14.27 1.71 -14.28
CA TYR A 75 -13.11 1.35 -15.07
C TYR A 75 -13.45 0.36 -16.21
N GLU A 76 -14.73 0.02 -16.42
CA GLU A 76 -15.14 -0.95 -17.45
C GLU A 76 -14.92 -0.46 -18.89
N HIS A 77 -14.60 0.83 -19.08
CA HIS A 77 -14.33 1.43 -20.37
C HIS A 77 -12.91 1.08 -20.88
N TYR A 78 -12.70 -0.18 -21.25
CA TYR A 78 -11.53 -0.59 -22.01
C TYR A 78 -11.58 -0.01 -23.44
N ARG A 79 -10.43 0.51 -23.91
CA ARG A 79 -10.22 0.91 -25.31
C ARG A 79 -9.42 -0.20 -25.99
N ASN A 80 -10.10 -1.08 -26.71
CA ASN A 80 -9.49 -2.06 -27.62
C ASN A 80 -9.09 -1.32 -28.91
N TRP A 81 -7.81 -0.90 -29.00
CA TRP A 81 -7.17 -0.46 -30.25
C TRP A 81 -6.19 -1.55 -30.69
#